data_AF-A0A497EBT8-F1
#
_entry.id   AF-A0A497EBT8-F1
#
_cell.length_a   1.000
_cell.length_b   1.000
_cell.length_c   1.000
_cell.angle_alpha   90.00
_cell.angle_beta   90.00
_cell.angle_gamma   90.00
#
_symmetry.space_group_name_H-M   'P 1'
#
loop_
_entity.id
_entity.type
_entity.pdbx_description
1 polymer ?
#
loop_
_entity_poly.entity_id
_entity_poly.type
_entity_poly.pdbx_seq_one_letter_code
_entity_poly.pdbx_strand_id
1 'polypeptide(L)'
;MSFLAVFAVAVTAHSADPSICDEIIEIQSIPMKGEGGDDVFLKLMEAGELAIPCLIDRITDTTPVPDPRMAPTFHGTVVGDIAVFMLARITERSFADFLPQEAADAYQVEGIYGYFRYVSDPTHRQAVQEQWRGWWKENGK
;
A
#
# COMPACT_ATOMS: atom_id res chain seq x y z
N MET A 1 -53.97 -19.82 -0.48
CA MET A 1 -52.79 -19.83 0.40
C MET A 1 -51.57 -19.65 -0.49
N SER A 2 -51.02 -18.43 -0.58
CA SER A 2 -49.77 -18.14 -1.30
C SER A 2 -48.70 -17.82 -0.28
N PHE A 3 -47.65 -18.63 -0.22
CA PHE A 3 -46.45 -18.33 0.55
C PHE A 3 -45.48 -17.59 -0.38
N LEU A 4 -45.24 -16.31 -0.09
CA LEU A 4 -44.14 -15.54 -0.65
C LEU A 4 -42.85 -16.00 0.02
N ALA A 5 -41.97 -16.65 -0.75
CA ALA A 5 -40.61 -16.94 -0.31
C ALA A 5 -39.77 -15.67 -0.46
N VAL A 6 -39.40 -15.06 0.66
CA VAL A 6 -38.42 -13.97 0.72
C VAL A 6 -37.04 -14.61 0.64
N PHE A 7 -36.36 -14.49 -0.49
CA PHE A 7 -34.95 -14.85 -0.61
C PHE A 7 -34.12 -13.77 0.09
N ALA A 8 -33.68 -14.04 1.31
CA ALA A 8 -32.63 -13.28 1.95
C ALA A 8 -31.30 -13.60 1.25
N VAL A 9 -30.80 -12.68 0.44
CA VAL A 9 -29.43 -12.75 -0.08
C VAL A 9 -28.50 -12.44 1.09
N ALA A 10 -27.88 -13.47 1.65
CA ALA A 10 -26.82 -13.31 2.63
C ALA A 10 -25.61 -12.67 1.94
N VAL A 11 -25.36 -11.39 2.21
CA VAL A 11 -24.09 -10.74 1.86
C VAL A 11 -23.03 -11.33 2.79
N THR A 12 -22.25 -12.29 2.28
CA THR A 12 -21.07 -12.78 2.99
C THR A 12 -20.03 -11.68 2.96
N ALA A 13 -19.78 -11.06 4.12
CA ALA A 13 -18.62 -10.20 4.30
C ALA A 13 -17.36 -11.03 4.03
N HIS A 14 -16.67 -10.73 2.93
CA HIS A 14 -15.35 -11.25 2.64
C HIS A 14 -14.40 -10.53 3.60
N SER A 15 -14.09 -11.15 4.73
CA SER A 15 -12.96 -10.69 5.55
C SER A 15 -11.72 -10.81 4.67
N ALA A 16 -11.03 -9.69 4.44
CA ALA A 16 -9.73 -9.69 3.78
C ALA A 16 -8.85 -10.78 4.42
N ASP A 17 -8.47 -11.80 3.65
CA ASP A 17 -7.57 -12.82 4.13
C ASP A 17 -6.22 -12.14 4.43
N PRO A 18 -5.71 -12.16 5.67
CA PRO A 18 -4.41 -11.59 6.02
C PRO A 18 -3.27 -12.09 5.09
N SER A 19 -3.47 -13.24 4.45
CA SER A 19 -2.54 -13.88 3.52
C SER A 19 -2.18 -13.04 2.28
N ILE A 20 -3.03 -12.09 1.85
CA ILE A 20 -2.76 -11.34 0.61
C ILE A 20 -1.54 -10.42 0.72
N CYS A 21 -1.26 -9.93 1.93
CA CYS A 21 -0.10 -9.06 2.19
C CYS A 21 1.20 -9.83 2.44
N ASP A 22 1.13 -11.15 2.62
CA ASP A 22 2.32 -11.99 2.73
C ASP A 22 3.02 -12.14 1.37
N GLU A 23 2.23 -12.15 0.28
CA GLU A 23 2.70 -12.22 -1.10
C GLU A 23 3.34 -10.91 -1.58
N ILE A 24 3.27 -9.82 -0.82
CA ILE A 24 3.79 -8.50 -1.24
C ILE A 24 5.26 -8.52 -1.68
N ILE A 25 6.06 -9.42 -1.09
CA ILE A 25 7.48 -9.62 -1.42
C ILE A 25 7.68 -10.17 -2.83
N GLU A 26 6.65 -10.79 -3.40
CA GLU A 26 6.64 -11.40 -4.72
C GLU A 26 6.25 -10.41 -5.83
N ILE A 27 5.90 -9.16 -5.51
CA ILE A 27 5.69 -8.13 -6.53
C ILE A 27 7.00 -7.88 -7.28
N GLN A 28 6.98 -8.11 -8.58
CA GLN A 28 8.10 -7.93 -9.50
C GLN A 28 7.95 -6.65 -10.33
N SER A 29 6.73 -6.16 -10.52
CA SER A 29 6.43 -5.00 -11.35
C SER A 29 5.29 -4.15 -10.78
N ILE A 30 5.60 -2.89 -10.47
CA ILE A 30 4.62 -1.84 -10.23
C ILE A 30 4.56 -0.98 -11.52
N PRO A 31 3.54 -1.20 -12.36
CA PRO A 31 3.47 -0.64 -13.72
C PRO A 31 3.16 0.85 -13.72
N MET A 32 3.50 1.59 -14.79
CA MET A 32 3.00 2.96 -14.93
C MET A 32 1.47 2.98 -15.06
N LYS A 33 0.84 4.15 -14.84
CA LYS A 33 -0.62 4.27 -14.95
C LYS A 33 -1.06 3.88 -16.37
N GLY A 34 -1.93 2.88 -16.46
CA GLY A 34 -2.45 2.36 -17.74
C GLY A 34 -1.70 1.15 -18.30
N GLU A 35 -0.66 0.67 -17.62
CA GLU A 35 0.07 -0.54 -17.98
C GLU A 35 -0.36 -1.74 -17.11
N GLY A 36 -0.10 -2.96 -17.60
CA GLY A 36 -0.37 -4.20 -16.86
C GLY A 36 0.70 -4.51 -15.82
N GLY A 37 0.30 -4.92 -14.62
CA GLY A 37 1.20 -5.37 -13.55
C GLY A 37 1.29 -6.90 -13.49
N ASP A 38 2.11 -7.41 -12.58
CA ASP A 38 2.14 -8.84 -12.28
C ASP A 38 0.89 -9.30 -11.50
N ASP A 39 0.72 -10.62 -11.35
CA ASP A 39 -0.46 -11.22 -10.74
C ASP A 39 -0.67 -10.76 -9.29
N VAL A 40 0.41 -10.58 -8.52
CA VAL A 40 0.35 -10.18 -7.10
C VAL A 40 -0.05 -8.72 -6.98
N PHE A 41 0.53 -7.85 -7.81
CA PHE A 41 0.12 -6.46 -7.94
C PHE A 41 -1.37 -6.36 -8.27
N LEU A 42 -1.83 -7.09 -9.29
CA LEU A 42 -3.23 -7.07 -9.71
C LEU A 42 -4.17 -7.59 -8.61
N LYS A 43 -3.80 -8.65 -7.90
CA LYS A 43 -4.55 -9.21 -6.78
C LYS A 43 -4.70 -8.20 -5.64
N LEU A 44 -3.63 -7.49 -5.27
CA LEU A 44 -3.68 -6.43 -4.26
C LEU A 44 -4.53 -5.23 -4.70
N MET A 45 -4.44 -4.83 -5.98
CA MET A 45 -5.30 -3.79 -6.55
C MET A 45 -6.78 -4.18 -6.54
N GLU A 46 -7.10 -5.45 -6.82
CA GLU A 46 -8.46 -6.00 -6.76
C GLU A 46 -9.01 -6.02 -5.33
N ALA A 47 -8.18 -6.41 -4.35
CA ALA A 47 -8.56 -6.34 -2.94
C ALA A 47 -8.81 -4.90 -2.46
N GLY A 48 -8.05 -3.93 -2.98
CA GLY A 48 -8.29 -2.51 -2.75
C GLY A 48 -8.30 -2.16 -1.26
N GLU A 49 -9.39 -1.54 -0.79
CA GLU A 49 -9.54 -1.11 0.61
C GLU A 49 -9.36 -2.25 1.63
N LEU A 50 -9.67 -3.50 1.24
CA LEU A 50 -9.52 -4.68 2.10
C LEU A 50 -8.05 -4.99 2.43
N ALA A 51 -7.11 -4.65 1.54
CA ALA A 51 -5.68 -4.87 1.76
C ALA A 51 -5.02 -3.76 2.62
N ILE A 52 -5.66 -2.60 2.79
CA ILE A 52 -5.05 -1.44 3.46
C ILE A 52 -4.55 -1.76 4.88
N PRO A 53 -5.32 -2.41 5.78
CA PRO A 53 -4.85 -2.68 7.14
C PRO A 53 -3.56 -3.52 7.16
N CYS A 54 -3.50 -4.59 6.36
CA CYS A 54 -2.32 -5.44 6.34
C CYS A 54 -1.14 -4.75 5.66
N LEU A 55 -1.36 -3.96 4.60
CA LEU A 55 -0.30 -3.17 3.97
C LEU A 55 0.31 -2.15 4.95
N ILE A 56 -0.51 -1.48 5.76
CA ILE A 56 -0.03 -0.57 6.81
C ILE A 56 0.91 -1.30 7.78
N ASP A 57 0.56 -2.51 8.18
CA ASP A 57 1.39 -3.31 9.09
C ASP A 57 2.73 -3.74 8.47
N ARG A 58 2.83 -3.81 7.13
CA ARG A 58 4.09 -4.13 6.42
C ARG A 58 5.04 -2.93 6.24
N ILE A 59 4.63 -1.68 6.49
CA ILE A 59 5.45 -0.46 6.25
C ILE A 59 6.82 -0.50 6.95
N THR A 60 6.90 -1.15 8.12
CA THR A 60 8.13 -1.27 8.91
C THR A 60 8.98 -2.48 8.55
N ASP A 61 8.56 -3.32 7.60
CA ASP A 61 9.34 -4.46 7.14
C ASP A 61 10.55 -4.01 6.31
N THR A 62 11.74 -4.28 6.83
CA THR A 62 13.03 -3.91 6.24
C THR A 62 13.67 -5.03 5.41
N THR A 63 12.93 -6.08 5.07
CA THR A 63 13.39 -7.18 4.21
C THR A 63 13.77 -6.62 2.84
N PRO A 64 15.04 -6.76 2.41
CA PRO A 64 15.50 -6.24 1.12
C PRO A 64 14.82 -6.93 -0.06
N VAL A 65 14.45 -6.16 -1.07
CA VAL A 65 13.83 -6.64 -2.31
C VAL A 65 14.36 -5.84 -3.51
N PRO A 66 14.35 -6.41 -4.72
CA PRO A 66 14.54 -5.62 -5.93
C PRO A 66 13.48 -4.51 -6.00
N ASP A 67 13.85 -3.34 -6.52
CA ASP A 67 12.90 -2.26 -6.76
C ASP A 67 11.95 -2.64 -7.90
N PRO A 68 10.65 -2.86 -7.64
CA PRO A 68 9.72 -3.34 -8.66
C PRO A 68 9.18 -2.20 -9.54
N ARG A 69 9.57 -0.95 -9.31
CA ARG A 69 9.04 0.19 -10.06
C ARG A 69 9.60 0.20 -11.49
N MET A 70 8.74 0.52 -12.45
CA MET A 70 9.16 0.84 -13.83
C MET A 70 9.76 2.26 -13.91
N ALA A 71 10.86 2.48 -13.20
CA ALA A 71 11.59 3.74 -13.07
C ALA A 71 13.11 3.45 -12.90
N PRO A 72 14.00 4.46 -12.89
CA PRO A 72 15.38 4.24 -12.47
C PRO A 72 15.41 3.53 -11.10
N THR A 73 16.09 2.38 -11.06
CA THR A 73 16.15 1.48 -9.90
C THR A 73 16.82 2.17 -8.71
N PHE A 74 16.24 2.00 -7.53
CA PHE A 74 16.86 2.38 -6.26
C PHE A 74 17.49 1.17 -5.57
N HIS A 75 18.80 1.22 -5.33
CA HIS A 75 19.51 0.19 -4.57
C HIS A 75 19.29 0.42 -3.07
N GLY A 76 18.26 -0.22 -2.52
CA GLY A 76 17.90 -0.08 -1.11
C GLY A 76 16.41 -0.30 -0.81
N THR A 77 15.63 -0.72 -1.79
CA THR A 77 14.20 -1.01 -1.61
C THR A 77 13.99 -2.17 -0.64
N VAL A 78 12.99 -2.02 0.22
CA VAL A 78 12.52 -3.04 1.15
C VAL A 78 11.02 -3.28 1.00
N VAL A 79 10.51 -4.37 1.59
CA VAL A 79 9.07 -4.69 1.59
C VAL A 79 8.19 -3.52 2.05
N GLY A 80 8.61 -2.78 3.08
CA GLY A 80 7.89 -1.61 3.55
C GLY A 80 7.72 -0.50 2.51
N ASP A 81 8.65 -0.36 1.57
CA ASP A 81 8.50 0.60 0.47
C ASP A 81 7.44 0.13 -0.53
N ILE A 82 7.42 -1.17 -0.85
CA ILE A 82 6.37 -1.79 -1.69
C ILE A 82 5.01 -1.57 -1.03
N ALA A 83 4.90 -1.75 0.28
CA ALA A 83 3.67 -1.50 1.02
C ALA A 83 3.17 -0.06 0.85
N VAL A 84 4.07 0.93 0.99
CA VAL A 84 3.74 2.34 0.79
C VAL A 84 3.36 2.63 -0.67
N PHE A 85 4.03 2.00 -1.66
CA PHE A 85 3.66 2.15 -3.07
C PHE A 85 2.25 1.60 -3.35
N MET A 86 1.92 0.43 -2.81
CA MET A 86 0.60 -0.16 -2.98
C MET A 86 -0.48 0.67 -2.28
N LEU A 87 -0.22 1.18 -1.08
CA LEU A 87 -1.12 2.11 -0.40
C LEU A 87 -1.40 3.36 -1.24
N ALA A 88 -0.37 3.99 -1.81
CA ALA A 88 -0.54 5.14 -2.69
C ALA A 88 -1.35 4.81 -3.96
N ARG A 89 -1.18 3.60 -4.53
CA ARG A 89 -1.93 3.13 -5.69
C ARG A 89 -3.40 2.88 -5.39
N ILE A 90 -3.69 2.18 -4.30
CA ILE A 90 -5.04 1.79 -3.89
C ILE A 90 -5.86 3.02 -3.48
N THR A 91 -5.23 3.95 -2.75
CA THR A 91 -5.92 5.12 -2.18
C THR A 91 -5.89 6.35 -3.09
N GLU A 92 -5.13 6.30 -4.19
CA GLU A 92 -4.84 7.44 -5.07
C GLU A 92 -4.28 8.67 -4.33
N ARG A 93 -3.59 8.44 -3.21
CA ARG A 93 -2.97 9.49 -2.40
C ARG A 93 -1.51 9.72 -2.74
N SER A 94 -1.03 10.92 -2.43
CA SER A 94 0.39 11.26 -2.57
C SER A 94 1.17 10.70 -1.38
N PHE A 95 2.41 10.26 -1.61
CA PHE A 95 3.34 9.94 -0.52
C PHE A 95 3.52 11.11 0.44
N ALA A 96 3.53 12.34 -0.09
CA ALA A 96 3.68 13.57 0.70
C ALA A 96 2.59 13.77 1.75
N ASP A 97 1.39 13.21 1.54
CA ASP A 97 0.27 13.35 2.47
C ASP A 97 0.55 12.64 3.82
N PHE A 98 1.52 11.72 3.84
CA PHE A 98 1.86 10.87 4.98
C PHE A 98 3.31 11.07 5.47
N LEU A 99 3.91 12.19 5.08
CA LEU A 99 5.26 12.59 5.48
C LEU A 99 5.20 13.84 6.37
N PRO A 100 6.15 14.02 7.31
CA PRO A 100 6.30 15.32 7.97
C PRO A 100 6.68 16.40 6.95
N GLN A 101 6.38 17.66 7.26
CA GLN A 101 6.52 18.78 6.32
C GLN A 101 7.87 18.83 5.62
N GLU A 102 8.98 18.67 6.34
CA GLU A 102 10.34 18.70 5.75
C GLU A 102 10.53 17.60 4.69
N ALA A 103 10.05 16.38 4.95
CA ALA A 103 10.13 15.27 4.01
C ALA A 103 9.12 15.39 2.86
N ALA A 104 7.94 15.98 3.12
CA ALA A 104 6.97 16.31 2.09
C ALA A 104 7.53 17.36 1.11
N ASP A 105 8.19 18.40 1.62
CA ASP A 105 8.86 19.43 0.82
C ASP A 105 9.99 18.82 -0.02
N ALA A 106 10.80 17.95 0.59
CA ALA A 106 11.83 17.18 -0.12
C ALA A 106 11.22 16.34 -1.25
N TYR A 107 10.11 15.65 -1.00
CA TYR A 107 9.41 14.86 -2.02
C TYR A 107 8.90 15.73 -3.17
N GLN A 108 8.42 16.95 -2.92
CA GLN A 108 7.97 17.86 -3.99
C GLN A 108 9.11 18.29 -4.93
N VAL A 109 10.33 18.40 -4.41
CA VAL A 109 11.52 18.83 -5.18
C VAL A 109 12.23 17.64 -5.83
N GLU A 110 12.42 16.55 -5.08
CA GLU A 110 13.26 15.41 -5.46
C GLU A 110 12.44 14.19 -5.95
N GLY A 111 11.11 14.28 -5.88
CA GLY A 111 10.22 13.16 -6.12
C GLY A 111 10.43 12.04 -5.10
N ILE A 112 10.30 10.80 -5.57
CA ILE A 112 10.41 9.62 -4.72
C ILE A 112 11.76 9.46 -4.00
N TYR A 113 12.83 10.10 -4.46
CA TYR A 113 14.11 10.10 -3.76
C TYR A 113 14.06 10.86 -2.42
N GLY A 114 13.22 11.89 -2.31
CA GLY A 114 12.96 12.58 -1.04
C GLY A 114 12.31 11.65 -0.03
N TYR A 115 11.37 10.81 -0.49
CA TYR A 115 10.77 9.74 0.32
C TYR A 115 11.84 8.73 0.79
N PHE A 116 12.64 8.16 -0.13
CA PHE A 116 13.67 7.18 0.22
C PHE A 116 14.69 7.73 1.22
N ARG A 117 15.11 8.99 1.05
CA ARG A 117 16.00 9.66 1.99
C ARG A 117 15.40 9.69 3.39
N TYR A 118 14.12 10.04 3.51
CA TYR A 118 13.43 10.08 4.80
C TYR A 118 13.31 8.70 5.45
N VAL A 119 12.82 7.69 4.71
CA VAL A 119 12.58 6.33 5.26
C VAL A 119 13.83 5.45 5.37
N SER A 120 15.00 5.97 5.01
CA SER A 120 16.28 5.29 5.24
C SER A 120 16.58 5.10 6.73
N ASP A 121 15.99 5.93 7.60
CA ASP A 121 15.98 5.73 9.05
C ASP A 121 14.80 4.83 9.45
N PRO A 122 15.02 3.69 10.14
CA PRO A 122 13.95 2.80 10.58
C PRO A 122 12.91 3.48 11.49
N THR A 123 13.30 4.48 12.29
CA THR A 123 12.37 5.21 13.17
C THR A 123 11.37 6.06 12.37
N HIS A 124 11.79 6.57 11.21
CA HIS A 124 10.91 7.29 10.30
C HIS A 124 9.89 6.38 9.61
N ARG A 125 10.22 5.09 9.39
CA ARG A 125 9.24 4.11 8.88
C ARG A 125 8.07 3.92 9.84
N GLN A 126 8.36 3.88 11.14
CA GLN A 126 7.32 3.82 12.16
C GLN A 126 6.44 5.08 12.14
N ALA A 127 7.04 6.27 11.98
CA ALA A 127 6.27 7.50 11.84
C ALA A 127 5.33 7.47 10.62
N VAL A 128 5.81 7.00 9.46
CA VAL A 128 4.97 6.82 8.26
C VAL A 128 3.83 5.83 8.52
N GLN A 129 4.12 4.70 9.18
CA GLN A 129 3.09 3.72 9.56
C GLN A 129 2.01 4.35 10.45
N GLU A 130 2.41 5.16 11.42
CA GLU A 130 1.48 5.83 12.33
C GLU A 130 0.61 6.86 11.60
N GLN A 131 1.16 7.61 10.62
CA GLN A 131 0.38 8.53 9.78
C GLN A 131 -0.69 7.78 8.97
N TRP A 132 -0.29 6.69 8.30
CA TRP A 132 -1.24 5.86 7.54
C TRP A 132 -2.31 5.21 8.42
N ARG A 133 -1.90 4.69 9.60
CA ARG A 133 -2.83 4.08 10.56
C ARG A 133 -3.82 5.11 11.12
N GLY A 134 -3.35 6.33 11.41
CA GLY A 134 -4.20 7.44 11.84
C GLY A 134 -5.23 7.81 10.79
N TRP A 135 -4.79 8.02 9.54
CA TRP A 135 -5.67 8.31 8.42
C TRP A 135 -6.70 7.20 8.19
N TRP A 136 -6.28 5.93 8.19
CA TRP A 136 -7.19 4.80 7.98
C TRP A 136 -8.23 4.68 9.10
N LYS A 137 -7.87 4.99 10.35
CA LYS A 137 -8.83 5.00 11.46
C LYS A 137 -9.94 6.04 11.26
N GLU A 138 -9.64 7.15 10.60
CA GLU A 138 -10.59 8.25 10.36
C GLU A 138 -11.40 8.09 9.08
N ASN A 139 -10.85 7.39 8.08
CA ASN A 139 -11.40 7.34 6.71
C ASN A 139 -11.78 5.93 6.23
N GLY A 140 -11.32 4.89 6.94
CA GLY A 140 -11.65 3.50 6.64
C GLY A 140 -13.12 3.20 6.89
N LYS A 141 -13.69 2.34 6.06
CA LYS A 141 -15.09 1.91 6.13
C LYS A 141 -15.26 0.66 6.99
#